data_AF-A0A8J4CI61-F1
#
_entry.id   AF-A0A8J4CI61-F1
#
_cell.length_a   1.000
_cell.length_b   1.000
_cell.length_c   1.000
_cell.angle_alpha   90.00
_cell.angle_beta   90.00
_cell.angle_gamma   90.00
#
_symmetry.space_group_name_H-M   'P 1'
#
loop_
_entity.id
_entity.type
_entity.pdbx_description
1 polymer ?
#
loop_
_entity_poly.entity_id
_entity_poly.type
_entity_poly.pdbx_seq_one_letter_code
_entity_poly.pdbx_strand_id
1 'polypeptide(L)'
;MLYKRLPEFLKAEPQVKAAWRLLQCAWQGSSEGVWRALRGHPWSGPAEVLAEALAERFRSRHLDLVAAAYSHITPTRLAALCGCGEEDAVALALGRGWRRAEDGSGALEVVPPPSTRGELDDLAALEQLSEYMMQLE
;
A
#
# COMPACT_ATOMS: atom_id res chain seq x y z
N MET A 1 -0.75 10.97 -20.20
CA MET A 1 -0.08 10.16 -21.24
C MET A 1 1.35 10.67 -21.48
N LEU A 2 2.28 10.46 -20.53
CA LEU A 2 3.67 10.87 -20.72
C LEU A 2 4.38 9.91 -21.67
N TYR A 3 4.31 8.60 -21.41
CA TYR A 3 4.97 7.56 -22.19
C TYR A 3 4.66 7.58 -23.70
N LYS A 4 3.41 7.86 -24.08
CA LYS A 4 3.01 7.96 -25.49
C LYS A 4 3.61 9.17 -26.22
N ARG A 5 4.08 10.18 -25.48
CA ARG A 5 4.68 11.41 -26.01
C ARG A 5 6.21 11.34 -26.07
N LEU A 6 6.84 10.28 -25.54
CA LEU A 6 8.29 10.13 -25.64
C LEU A 6 8.70 9.74 -27.07
N PRO A 7 9.82 10.30 -27.58
CA PRO A 7 10.42 9.85 -28.83
C PRO A 7 10.97 8.42 -28.71
N GLU A 8 10.99 7.70 -29.84
CA GLU A 8 11.35 6.27 -29.93
C GLU A 8 12.75 5.96 -29.35
N PHE A 9 13.71 6.88 -29.47
CA PHE A 9 15.06 6.68 -28.95
C PHE A 9 15.10 6.61 -27.41
N LEU A 10 14.26 7.38 -26.71
CA LEU A 10 14.14 7.31 -25.24
C LEU A 10 13.38 6.06 -24.80
N LYS A 11 12.42 5.59 -25.61
CA LYS A 11 11.75 4.31 -25.34
C LYS A 11 12.69 3.12 -25.50
N ALA A 12 13.78 3.25 -26.26
CA ALA A 12 14.76 2.19 -26.44
C ALA A 12 15.60 1.97 -25.18
N GLU A 13 15.74 2.99 -24.33
CA GLU A 13 16.53 2.96 -23.10
C GLU A 13 16.00 1.91 -22.11
N PRO A 14 16.87 1.06 -21.55
CA PRO A 14 16.45 -0.05 -20.71
C PRO A 14 15.74 0.42 -19.43
N GLN A 15 16.17 1.54 -18.84
CA GLN A 15 15.55 2.13 -17.65
C GLN A 15 14.11 2.57 -17.91
N VAL A 16 13.86 3.20 -19.06
CA VAL A 16 12.52 3.67 -19.45
C VAL A 16 11.59 2.49 -19.74
N LYS A 17 12.10 1.42 -20.38
CA LYS A 17 11.33 0.17 -20.57
C LYS A 17 10.99 -0.50 -19.25
N ALA A 18 11.94 -0.55 -18.30
CA ALA A 18 11.71 -1.11 -16.97
C ALA A 18 10.66 -0.30 -16.20
N ALA A 19 10.75 1.04 -16.23
CA ALA A 19 9.78 1.93 -15.59
C ALA A 19 8.37 1.77 -16.19
N TRP A 20 8.29 1.61 -17.52
CA TRP A 20 7.01 1.35 -18.18
C TRP A 20 6.39 0.02 -17.77
N ARG A 21 7.19 -1.06 -17.69
CA ARG A 21 6.72 -2.36 -17.20
C ARG A 21 6.24 -2.28 -15.76
N LEU A 22 6.98 -1.57 -14.90
CA LEU A 22 6.58 -1.35 -13.50
C LEU A 22 5.22 -0.65 -13.44
N LEU A 23 5.02 0.40 -14.24
CA LEU A 23 3.75 1.11 -14.34
C LEU A 23 2.60 0.20 -14.82
N GLN A 24 2.87 -0.67 -15.79
CA GLN A 24 1.88 -1.66 -16.26
C GLN A 24 1.51 -2.65 -15.16
N CYS A 25 2.48 -3.20 -14.43
CA CYS A 25 2.23 -4.10 -13.31
C CYS A 25 1.44 -3.41 -12.18
N ALA A 26 1.78 -2.16 -11.87
CA ALA A 26 1.07 -1.35 -10.89
C ALA A 26 -0.38 -1.08 -11.32
N TRP A 27 -0.61 -0.82 -12.61
CA TRP A 27 -1.94 -0.62 -13.18
C TRP A 27 -2.79 -1.89 -13.14
N GLN A 28 -2.19 -3.06 -13.37
CA GLN A 28 -2.86 -4.36 -13.29
C GLN A 28 -3.12 -4.81 -11.85
N GLY A 29 -2.62 -4.08 -10.84
CA GLY A 29 -2.77 -4.45 -9.43
C GLY A 29 -1.96 -5.69 -9.02
N SER A 30 -0.95 -6.09 -9.81
CA SER A 30 -0.11 -7.24 -9.47
C SER A 30 1.04 -6.81 -8.56
N SER A 31 0.89 -6.99 -7.25
CA SER A 31 1.93 -6.67 -6.25
C SER A 31 3.23 -7.42 -6.53
N GLU A 32 3.15 -8.71 -6.86
CA GLU A 32 4.33 -9.50 -7.24
C GLU A 32 5.00 -9.01 -8.53
N GLY A 33 4.20 -8.59 -9.51
CA GLY A 33 4.71 -8.04 -10.77
C GLY A 33 5.49 -6.74 -10.54
N VAL A 34 5.01 -5.89 -9.63
CA VAL A 34 5.71 -4.66 -9.24
C VAL A 34 7.05 -5.01 -8.58
N TRP A 35 7.08 -5.91 -7.59
CA TRP A 35 8.31 -6.29 -6.92
C TRP A 35 9.32 -6.98 -7.85
N ARG A 36 8.85 -7.83 -8.77
CA ARG A 36 9.71 -8.43 -9.82
C ARG A 36 10.27 -7.38 -10.77
N ALA A 37 9.48 -6.41 -11.20
CA ALA A 37 9.95 -5.34 -12.07
C ALA A 37 10.97 -4.43 -11.37
N LEU A 38 10.76 -4.18 -10.08
CA LEU A 38 11.64 -3.33 -9.26
C LEU A 38 13.00 -3.98 -9.00
N ARG A 39 13.03 -5.30 -8.75
CA ARG A 39 14.28 -6.09 -8.57
C ARG A 39 14.95 -6.51 -9.88
N GLY A 40 14.19 -6.58 -10.97
CA GLY A 40 14.66 -7.13 -12.25
C GLY A 40 15.56 -6.20 -13.06
N HIS A 41 15.73 -4.94 -12.64
CA HIS A 41 16.58 -3.97 -13.33
C HIS A 41 17.49 -3.24 -12.32
N PRO A 42 18.82 -3.19 -12.56
CA PRO A 42 19.70 -2.34 -11.76
C PRO A 42 19.42 -0.88 -12.11
N TRP A 43 18.59 -0.23 -11.30
CA TRP A 43 18.39 1.22 -11.37
C TRP A 43 19.70 1.92 -11.05
N SER A 44 19.98 3.04 -11.72
CA SER A 44 21.20 3.80 -11.46
C SER A 44 20.93 5.30 -11.42
N GLY A 45 21.74 6.01 -10.62
CA GLY A 45 21.67 7.45 -10.48
C GLY A 45 20.35 7.90 -9.84
N PRO A 46 19.66 8.92 -10.40
CA PRO A 46 18.42 9.43 -9.80
C PRO A 46 17.26 8.42 -9.83
N ALA A 47 17.30 7.45 -10.76
CA ALA A 47 16.25 6.44 -10.88
C ALA A 47 16.27 5.43 -9.72
N GLU A 48 17.44 5.20 -9.10
CA GLU A 48 17.59 4.32 -7.93
C GLU A 48 16.86 4.89 -6.72
N VAL A 49 17.14 6.15 -6.38
CA VAL A 49 16.46 6.86 -5.28
C VAL A 49 14.94 6.89 -5.48
N LEU A 50 14.48 7.08 -6.72
CA LEU A 50 13.05 7.04 -7.04
C LEU A 50 12.46 5.64 -6.92
N ALA A 51 13.19 4.60 -7.34
CA ALA A 51 12.75 3.21 -7.22
C ALA A 51 12.62 2.79 -5.75
N GLU A 52 13.58 3.18 -4.91
CA GLU A 52 13.54 2.95 -3.45
C GLU A 52 12.37 3.70 -2.79
N ALA A 53 12.21 4.99 -3.09
CA ALA A 53 11.09 5.78 -2.56
C ALA A 53 9.73 5.21 -3.00
N LEU A 54 9.65 4.69 -4.24
CA LEU A 54 8.45 4.02 -4.74
C LEU A 54 8.19 2.71 -4.01
N ALA A 55 9.22 1.89 -3.80
CA ALA A 55 9.13 0.63 -3.07
C ALA A 55 8.60 0.87 -1.65
N GLU A 56 9.12 1.87 -0.95
CA GLU A 56 8.69 2.19 0.42
C GLU A 56 7.23 2.69 0.45
N ARG A 57 6.86 3.60 -0.45
CA ARG A 57 5.46 4.06 -0.55
C ARG A 57 4.50 2.93 -0.90
N PHE A 58 4.92 2.02 -1.80
CA PHE A 58 4.10 0.88 -2.20
C PHE A 58 3.88 -0.08 -1.04
N ARG A 59 4.95 -0.35 -0.27
CA ARG A 59 4.90 -1.16 0.95
C ARG A 59 4.00 -0.53 2.01
N SER A 60 4.19 0.75 2.34
CA SER A 60 3.33 1.44 3.32
C SER A 60 1.86 1.36 2.92
N ARG A 61 1.53 1.65 1.64
CA ARG A 61 0.16 1.57 1.14
C ARG A 61 -0.43 0.17 1.28
N HIS A 62 0.35 -0.89 1.03
CA HIS A 62 -0.13 -2.26 1.21
C HIS A 62 -0.37 -2.58 2.68
N LEU A 63 0.51 -2.11 3.57
CA LEU A 63 0.32 -2.27 5.01
C LEU A 63 -0.93 -1.53 5.49
N ASP A 64 -1.18 -0.31 5.01
CA ASP A 64 -2.40 0.45 5.32
C ASP A 64 -3.66 -0.26 4.82
N LEU A 65 -3.60 -0.83 3.61
CA LEU A 65 -4.71 -1.59 3.04
C LEU A 65 -4.98 -2.88 3.81
N VAL A 66 -3.93 -3.58 4.25
CA VAL A 66 -4.05 -4.75 5.11
C VAL A 66 -4.68 -4.35 6.45
N ALA A 67 -4.22 -3.24 7.03
CA ALA A 67 -4.76 -2.68 8.27
C ALA A 67 -6.27 -2.39 8.19
N ALA A 68 -6.73 -1.89 7.04
CA ALA A 68 -8.13 -1.53 6.85
C ALA A 68 -9.03 -2.74 6.48
N ALA A 69 -8.50 -3.75 5.81
CA ALA A 69 -9.31 -4.81 5.19
C ALA A 69 -9.25 -6.18 5.89
N TYR A 70 -8.24 -6.43 6.74
CA TYR A 70 -8.03 -7.73 7.37
C TYR A 70 -7.97 -7.58 8.90
N SER A 71 -8.66 -8.46 9.61
CA SER A 71 -8.47 -8.65 11.07
C SER A 71 -7.33 -9.62 11.37
N HIS A 72 -7.19 -10.65 10.53
CA HIS A 72 -6.12 -11.64 10.61
C HIS A 72 -5.49 -11.86 9.25
N ILE A 73 -4.16 -11.88 9.18
CA ILE A 73 -3.41 -12.15 7.95
C ILE A 73 -2.26 -13.11 8.22
N THR A 74 -2.02 -14.06 7.31
CA THR A 74 -0.86 -14.96 7.41
C THR A 74 0.43 -14.23 7.01
N PRO A 75 1.57 -14.53 7.65
CA PRO A 75 2.85 -13.88 7.37
C PRO A 75 3.30 -14.12 5.92
N THR A 76 3.03 -15.29 5.35
CA THR A 76 3.29 -15.61 3.94
C THR A 76 2.55 -14.66 2.98
N ARG A 77 1.28 -14.36 3.27
CA ARG A 77 0.48 -13.44 2.45
C ARG A 77 0.96 -12.00 2.62
N LEU A 78 1.31 -11.60 3.83
CA LEU A 78 1.88 -10.29 4.10
C LEU A 78 3.23 -10.10 3.37
N ALA A 79 4.08 -11.12 3.39
CA ALA A 79 5.35 -11.15 2.69
C ALA A 79 5.19 -11.01 1.16
N ALA A 80 4.21 -11.71 0.58
CA ALA A 80 3.89 -11.58 -0.86
C ALA A 80 3.44 -10.15 -1.23
N LEU A 81 2.65 -9.50 -0.38
CA LEU A 81 2.18 -8.13 -0.60
C LEU A 81 3.31 -7.10 -0.45
N CYS A 82 4.16 -7.27 0.57
CA CYS A 82 5.27 -6.36 0.87
C CYS A 82 6.55 -6.64 0.07
N GLY A 83 6.57 -7.75 -0.68
CA GLY A 83 7.72 -8.17 -1.46
C GLY A 83 8.98 -8.38 -0.61
N CYS A 84 8.82 -8.90 0.61
CA CYS A 84 9.90 -9.17 1.55
C CYS A 84 9.85 -10.63 2.02
N GLY A 85 10.82 -11.07 2.84
CA GLY A 85 10.75 -12.37 3.49
C GLY A 85 9.61 -12.43 4.51
N GLU A 86 9.25 -13.64 4.95
CA GLU A 86 8.27 -13.82 6.03
C GLU A 86 8.76 -13.20 7.35
N GLU A 87 10.05 -13.35 7.65
CA GLU A 87 10.66 -12.76 8.85
C GLU A 87 10.59 -11.23 8.84
N ASP A 88 10.92 -10.62 7.70
CA ASP A 88 10.83 -9.16 7.51
C ASP A 88 9.38 -8.68 7.61
N ALA A 89 8.42 -9.44 7.04
CA ALA A 89 7.00 -9.10 7.11
C ALA A 89 6.50 -9.09 8.55
N VAL A 90 6.94 -10.06 9.36
CA VAL A 90 6.61 -10.12 10.78
C VAL A 90 7.27 -8.96 11.55
N ALA A 91 8.53 -8.63 11.26
CA ALA A 91 9.20 -7.48 11.87
C ALA A 91 8.49 -6.16 11.55
N LEU A 92 8.06 -5.97 10.30
CA LEU A 92 7.27 -4.81 9.86
C LEU A 92 5.91 -4.73 10.56
N ALA A 93 5.22 -5.87 10.72
CA ALA A 93 3.96 -5.94 11.44
C ALA A 93 4.14 -5.56 12.92
N LEU A 94 5.14 -6.12 13.59
CA LEU A 94 5.45 -5.81 14.99
C LEU A 94 5.85 -4.34 15.18
N GLY A 95 6.65 -3.78 14.26
CA GLY A 95 7.00 -2.36 14.27
C GLY A 95 5.80 -1.42 14.11
N ARG A 96 4.72 -1.90 13.48
CA ARG A 96 3.45 -1.17 13.33
C ARG A 96 2.50 -1.37 14.51
N GLY A 97 2.88 -2.16 15.52
CA GLY A 97 2.07 -2.46 16.70
C GLY A 97 1.05 -3.60 16.50
N TRP A 98 1.17 -4.38 15.42
CA TRP A 98 0.34 -5.58 15.23
C TRP A 98 0.80 -6.71 16.14
N ARG A 99 -0.10 -7.66 16.45
CA ARG A 99 0.18 -8.76 17.37
C ARG A 99 0.24 -10.08 16.61
N ARG A 100 0.91 -11.08 17.20
CA ARG A 100 0.80 -12.46 16.73
C ARG A 100 -0.46 -13.05 17.34
N ALA A 101 -1.29 -13.69 16.53
CA ALA A 101 -2.49 -14.36 17.01
C ALA A 101 -2.11 -15.46 18.02
N GLU A 102 -2.80 -15.49 19.16
CA GLU A 102 -2.53 -16.42 20.27
C GLU A 102 -3.02 -17.85 19.98
N ASP A 103 -3.78 -18.05 18.90
CA ASP A 103 -4.41 -19.32 18.51
C ASP A 103 -3.44 -20.39 17.96
N GLY A 104 -2.13 -20.14 17.99
CA GLY A 104 -1.12 -21.07 17.46
C GLY A 104 -1.11 -21.22 15.94
N SER A 105 -1.97 -20.48 15.22
CA SER A 105 -2.10 -20.50 13.76
C SER A 105 -0.95 -19.81 13.01
N GLY A 106 -0.11 -19.05 13.72
CA GLY A 106 0.95 -18.24 13.14
C GLY A 106 0.45 -17.00 12.37
N ALA A 107 -0.86 -16.69 12.42
CA ALA A 107 -1.43 -15.49 11.83
C ALA A 107 -1.05 -14.22 12.62
N LEU A 108 -1.00 -13.09 11.94
CA LEU A 108 -0.85 -11.77 12.53
C LEU A 108 -2.23 -11.17 12.75
N GLU A 109 -2.50 -10.78 13.99
CA GLU A 109 -3.66 -9.99 14.37
C GLU A 109 -3.35 -8.53 14.04
N VAL A 110 -4.08 -8.03 13.04
CA VAL A 110 -3.92 -6.70 12.51
C VAL A 110 -4.77 -5.79 13.36
N VAL A 111 -4.13 -4.83 14.04
CA VAL A 111 -4.85 -3.77 14.74
C VAL A 111 -5.27 -2.74 13.69
N PRO A 112 -6.57 -2.66 13.34
CA PRO A 112 -7.01 -1.68 12.36
C PRO A 112 -6.81 -0.27 12.93
N PRO A 113 -6.43 0.72 12.10
CA PRO A 113 -6.58 2.11 12.50
C PRO A 113 -8.07 2.36 12.83
N PRO A 114 -8.38 3.23 13.82
CA PRO A 114 -9.76 3.53 14.16
C PRO A 114 -10.50 3.91 12.89
N SER A 115 -11.53 3.15 12.55
CA SER A 115 -12.33 3.39 11.37
C SER A 115 -12.95 4.79 11.51
N THR A 116 -12.60 5.71 10.62
CA THR A 116 -13.26 7.04 10.49
C THR A 116 -14.75 6.94 10.14
N ARG A 117 -15.30 5.72 10.03
CA ARG A 117 -16.71 5.45 9.78
C ARG A 117 -17.62 5.75 10.99
N GLY A 118 -17.06 6.24 12.11
CA GLY A 118 -17.77 6.63 13.33
C GLY A 118 -17.97 8.13 13.55
N GLU A 119 -17.49 9.02 12.68
CA GLU A 119 -17.67 10.49 12.84
C GLU A 119 -19.12 10.97 12.68
N LEU A 120 -20.06 10.07 12.36
CA LEU A 120 -21.51 10.36 12.31
C LEU A 120 -22.24 9.99 13.60
N ASP A 121 -21.58 9.39 14.59
CA ASP A 121 -22.17 9.08 15.90
C ASP A 121 -21.91 10.20 16.94
N ASP A 122 -21.23 11.29 16.55
CA ASP A 122 -21.00 12.41 17.44
C ASP A 122 -22.31 13.19 17.67
N LEU A 123 -22.68 13.33 18.94
CA LEU A 123 -23.85 14.11 19.39
C LEU A 123 -23.85 15.53 18.79
N ALA A 124 -22.67 16.10 18.57
CA ALA A 124 -22.47 17.39 17.93
C ALA A 124 -22.97 17.42 16.47
N ALA A 125 -22.85 16.32 15.72
CA ALA A 125 -23.38 16.20 14.36
C ALA A 125 -24.91 16.17 14.36
N LEU A 126 -25.53 15.55 15.38
CA LEU A 126 -26.98 15.57 15.59
C LEU A 126 -27.49 16.95 16.01
N GLU A 127 -26.76 17.67 16.87
CA GLU A 127 -27.08 19.04 17.27
C GLU A 127 -27.06 19.98 16.06
N GLN A 128 -26.03 19.88 15.20
CA GLN A 128 -25.96 20.65 13.96
C GLN A 128 -27.14 20.37 13.02
N LEU A 129 -27.55 19.11 12.86
CA LEU A 129 -28.73 18.77 12.06
C LEU A 129 -30.03 19.34 12.65
N SER A 130 -30.16 19.37 13.97
CA SER A 130 -31.32 19.96 14.64
C SER A 130 -31.39 21.47 14.41
N GLU A 131 -30.25 22.15 14.41
CA GLU A 131 -30.14 23.59 14.17
C GLU A 131 -30.47 23.95 12.72
N TYR A 132 -30.04 23.13 11.75
CA TYR A 132 -30.40 23.30 10.34
C TYR A 132 -31.89 23.12 10.08
N MET A 133 -32.56 22.16 10.74
CA MET A 133 -34.00 21.99 10.59
C MET A 133 -34.79 23.18 11.13
N MET A 134 -34.33 23.79 12.23
CA MET A 134 -34.97 24.95 12.85
C MET A 134 -34.86 26.24 12.01
N GLN A 135 -33.85 26.35 11.14
CA GLN A 135 -33.64 27.49 10.25
C GLN A 135 -34.46 27.43 8.96
N LEU A 136 -35.09 26.28 8.67
CA LEU A 136 -35.87 26.03 7.46
C LEU A 136 -37.39 26.07 7.68
N GLU A 137 -37.84 26.23 8.93
CA GLU A 137 -39.23 26.54 9.32
C GLU A 137 -39.44 28.05 9.48
#